data_AF-A0A0R2LA81-F1
#
_entry.id   AF-A0A0R2LA81-F1
#
_cell.length_a   1.000
_cell.length_b   1.000
_cell.length_c   1.000
_cell.angle_alpha   90.00
_cell.angle_beta   90.00
_cell.angle_gamma   90.00
#
_symmetry.space_group_name_H-M   'P 1'
#
loop_
_entity.id
_entity.type
_entity.pdbx_description
1 polymer ?
#
loop_
_entity_poly.entity_id
_entity_poly.type
_entity_poly.pdbx_seq_one_letter_code
_entity_poly.pdbx_strand_id
1 'polypeptide(L)' 'MTNLSELLKQARVDRKLSMASLSENIESKYHVRLSTSMITRYEQGHNIPLKNLFVLANYLEIDLNQCEQDYIRRLKK' A
#
# COMPACT_ATOMS: atom_id res chain seq x y z
N MET A 1 2.92 14.41 -5.76
CA MET A 1 3.22 14.79 -4.37
C MET A 1 2.62 13.68 -3.53
N THR A 2 3.44 12.71 -3.09
CA THR A 2 2.97 11.34 -2.83
C THR A 2 2.10 11.26 -1.57
N ASN A 3 0.82 10.93 -1.72
CA ASN A 3 -0.06 10.46 -0.63
C ASN A 3 0.11 8.92 -0.47
N LEU A 4 -0.43 8.32 0.59
CA LEU A 4 -0.25 6.89 0.87
C LEU A 4 -0.66 5.99 -0.31
N SER A 5 -1.76 6.31 -1.00
CA SER A 5 -2.21 5.58 -2.19
C SER A 5 -1.24 5.66 -3.36
N GLU A 6 -0.67 6.85 -3.63
CA GLU A 6 0.38 7.02 -4.63
C GLU A 6 1.66 6.29 -4.24
N LEU A 7 1.99 6.23 -2.94
CA LEU A 7 3.17 5.53 -2.44
C LEU A 7 3.04 4.01 -2.61
N LEU A 8 1.85 3.46 -2.32
CA LEU A 8 1.57 2.04 -2.54
C LEU A 8 1.73 1.68 -4.02
N LYS A 9 1.17 2.49 -4.91
CA LYS A 9 1.29 2.31 -6.37
C LYS A 9 2.74 2.39 -6.81
N GLN A 10 3.48 3.40 -6.35
CA GLN A 10 4.87 3.62 -6.71
C GLN A 10 5.74 2.44 -6.24
N ALA A 11 5.62 2.04 -4.97
CA ALA A 11 6.40 0.92 -4.42
C ALA A 11 6.10 -0.40 -5.14
N ARG A 12 4.85 -0.65 -5.56
CA ARG A 12 4.51 -1.81 -6.40
C ARG A 12 5.19 -1.75 -7.77
N VAL A 13 5.11 -0.59 -8.44
CA VAL A 13 5.67 -0.40 -9.79
C VAL A 13 7.20 -0.46 -9.78
N ASP A 14 7.87 0.11 -8.78
CA ASP A 14 9.33 0.07 -8.63
C ASP A 14 9.84 -1.36 -8.47
N ARG A 15 9.06 -2.21 -7.80
CA ARG A 15 9.32 -3.66 -7.69
C ARG A 15 8.88 -4.46 -8.91
N LYS A 16 8.40 -3.81 -9.98
CA LYS A 16 7.89 -4.42 -11.22
C LYS A 16 6.76 -5.43 -11.00
N LEU A 17 5.95 -5.21 -9.97
CA LEU A 17 4.84 -6.11 -9.64
C LEU A 17 3.57 -5.71 -10.37
N SER A 18 2.93 -6.68 -11.03
CA SER A 18 1.54 -6.53 -11.45
C SER A 18 0.61 -6.60 -10.23
N MET A 19 -0.65 -6.16 -10.39
CA MET A 19 -1.67 -6.33 -9.34
C MET A 19 -1.89 -7.81 -8.98
N ALA A 20 -1.90 -8.68 -9.99
CA ALA A 20 -2.08 -10.12 -9.81
C ALA A 20 -0.89 -10.70 -9.03
N SER A 21 0.33 -10.35 -9.43
CA SER A 21 1.54 -10.81 -8.73
C SER A 21 1.60 -10.32 -7.29
N LEU A 22 1.19 -9.07 -7.03
CA LEU A 22 1.10 -8.57 -5.65
C LEU A 22 0.05 -9.35 -4.85
N SER A 23 -1.13 -9.57 -5.42
CA SER A 23 -2.19 -10.40 -4.79
C SER A 23 -1.67 -11.79 -4.41
N GLU A 24 -1.07 -12.50 -5.36
CA GLU A 24 -0.55 -13.86 -5.18
C GLU A 24 0.57 -13.90 -4.14
N ASN A 25 1.50 -12.95 -4.18
CA ASN A 25 2.62 -12.90 -3.24
C ASN A 25 2.17 -12.55 -1.82
N ILE A 26 1.16 -11.69 -1.67
CA ILE A 26 0.58 -11.39 -0.35
C ILE A 26 -0.16 -12.61 0.21
N GLU A 27 -0.95 -13.30 -0.62
CA GLU A 27 -1.67 -14.50 -0.19
C GLU A 27 -0.69 -15.62 0.20
N SER A 28 0.39 -15.83 -0.56
CA SER A 28 1.36 -16.88 -0.25
C SER A 28 2.17 -16.59 1.01
N LYS A 29 2.56 -15.32 1.25
CA LYS A 29 3.43 -14.94 2.38
C LYS A 29 2.67 -14.72 3.69
N TYR A 30 1.48 -14.13 3.63
CA TYR A 30 0.74 -13.71 4.83
C TYR A 30 -0.60 -14.42 5.00
N HIS A 31 -1.01 -15.28 4.06
CA HIS A 31 -2.33 -15.91 4.05
C HIS A 31 -3.49 -14.90 4.11
N VAL A 32 -3.26 -13.72 3.51
CA VAL A 32 -4.27 -12.65 3.38
C VAL A 32 -4.66 -12.52 1.91
N ARG A 33 -5.94 -12.68 1.64
CA ARG A 33 -6.49 -12.50 0.29
C ARG A 33 -6.74 -11.03 -0.01
N LEU A 34 -5.99 -10.47 -0.96
CA LEU A 34 -6.21 -9.13 -1.50
C LEU A 34 -6.46 -9.23 -3.00
N SER A 35 -7.72 -9.16 -3.44
CA SER A 35 -8.02 -9.22 -4.87
C SER A 35 -7.43 -8.03 -5.63
N THR A 36 -7.19 -8.19 -6.94
CA THR A 36 -6.70 -7.10 -7.80
C THR A 36 -7.59 -5.86 -7.72
N SER A 37 -8.91 -6.01 -7.66
CA SER A 37 -9.87 -4.92 -7.46
C SER A 37 -9.76 -4.22 -6.10
N MET A 38 -9.33 -4.93 -5.04
CA MET A 38 -9.02 -4.31 -3.75
C MET A 38 -7.76 -3.46 -3.87
N ILE A 39 -6.70 -4.01 -4.47
CA ILE A 39 -5.43 -3.30 -4.64
C ILE A 39 -5.62 -2.04 -5.50
N THR A 40 -6.35 -2.12 -6.61
CA THR A 40 -6.70 -0.95 -7.43
C THR A 40 -7.41 0.13 -6.62
N ARG A 41 -8.39 -0.24 -5.79
CA ARG A 41 -9.10 0.72 -4.94
C ARG A 41 -8.14 1.38 -3.94
N TYR A 42 -7.24 0.62 -3.34
CA TYR A 42 -6.26 1.16 -2.39
C TYR A 42 -5.29 2.14 -3.05
N GLU A 43 -4.83 1.84 -4.27
CA GLU A 43 -3.99 2.76 -5.06
C GLU A 43 -4.73 4.01 -5.56
N GLN A 44 -6.06 4.00 -5.53
CA GLN A 44 -6.91 5.13 -5.88
C GLN A 44 -7.33 5.95 -4.65
N GLY A 45 -6.87 5.61 -3.45
CA GLY A 45 -7.16 6.36 -2.23
C GLY A 45 -8.45 5.96 -1.52
N HIS A 46 -9.06 4.81 -1.88
CA HIS A 46 -10.16 4.27 -1.10
C HIS A 46 -9.68 3.77 0.27
N ASN A 47 -10.61 3.70 1.23
CA ASN A 47 -10.33 3.26 2.58
C ASN A 47 -9.69 1.86 2.61
N ILE A 48 -8.59 1.73 3.35
CA ILE A 48 -7.83 0.49 3.50
C ILE A 48 -8.03 -0.02 4.93
N PRO A 49 -8.61 -1.22 5.13
CA PRO A 49 -8.64 -1.83 6.46
C PRO A 49 -7.22 -1.96 7.03
N LEU A 50 -7.04 -1.66 8.32
CA LEU A 50 -5.71 -1.65 8.97
C LEU A 50 -4.90 -2.93 8.73
N LYS A 51 -5.54 -4.10 8.82
CA LYS A 51 -4.92 -5.40 8.50
C LYS A 51 -4.27 -5.40 7.11
N ASN A 52 -5.00 -4.91 6.11
CA ASN A 52 -4.54 -4.92 4.72
C ASN A 52 -3.45 -3.87 4.51
N LEU A 53 -3.57 -2.72 5.18
CA LEU A 53 -2.55 -1.67 5.16
C LEU A 53 -1.22 -2.19 5.73
N PHE A 54 -1.22 -2.83 6.89
CA PHE A 54 0.01 -3.36 7.49
C PHE A 54 0.66 -4.44 6.63
N VAL A 55 -0.13 -5.33 6.03
CA VAL A 55 0.37 -6.38 5.15
C VAL A 55 1.00 -5.79 3.88
N LEU A 56 0.34 -4.81 3.25
CA LEU A 56 0.87 -4.12 2.08
C LEU A 56 2.12 -3.32 2.41
N ALA A 57 2.11 -2.57 3.51
CA ALA A 57 3.25 -1.77 3.94
C ALA A 57 4.47 -2.64 4.26
N ASN A 58 4.28 -3.73 4.99
CA ASN A 58 5.36 -4.66 5.30
C ASN A 58 5.93 -5.34 4.04
N TYR A 59 5.07 -5.72 3.09
CA TYR A 59 5.53 -6.36 1.86
C TYR A 59 6.24 -5.40 0.90
N LEU A 60 5.74 -4.16 0.80
CA LEU A 60 6.29 -3.14 -0.09
C LEU A 60 7.42 -2.32 0.57
N GLU A 61 7.76 -2.63 1.82
CA GLU A 61 8.74 -1.94 2.67
C GLU A 61 8.46 -0.44 2.79
N ILE A 62 7.20 -0.11 3.06
CA ILE A 62 6.75 1.25 3.32
C ILE A 62 6.80 1.51 4.82
N ASP A 63 7.58 2.52 5.22
CA ASP A 63 7.58 3.01 6.60
C ASP A 63 6.34 3.89 6.85
N LEU A 64 5.37 3.32 7.57
CA LEU A 64 4.14 4.02 7.92
C LEU A 64 4.37 5.15 8.93
N ASN A 65 5.41 5.10 9.77
CA ASN A 65 5.73 6.19 10.70
C ASN A 65 6.19 7.41 9.91
N GLN A 66 7.05 7.20 8.90
CA GLN A 66 7.47 8.29 8.02
C GLN A 66 6.27 8.89 7.25
N CYS A 67 5.35 8.04 6.79
CA CYS A 67 4.12 8.49 6.14
C CYS A 67 3.25 9.35 7.06
N GLU A 68 3.10 8.95 8.32
CA GLU A 68 2.36 9.69 9.34
C GLU A 68 3.01 11.07 9.60
N GLN A 69 4.33 11.10 9.82
CA GLN A 69 5.05 12.35 10.08
C GLN A 69 4.93 13.33 8.91
N ASP A 70 5.02 12.84 7.67
CA ASP A 70 4.85 13.66 6.48
C ASP A 70 3.41 14.17 6.33
N TYR A 71 2.42 13.37 6.70
CA TYR A 71 1.03 13.79 6.72
C TYR A 71 0.78 14.88 7.77
N ILE A 72 1.23 14.68 9.00
CA ILE A 72 1.10 15.67 10.09
C ILE A 72 1.82 16.98 9.73
N ARG A 73 3.00 16.91 9.11
CA ARG A 73 3.74 18.10 8.65
C ARG A 73 2.95 18.90 7.61
N ARG A 74 2.15 18.25 6.76
CA ARG A 74 1.30 18.90 5.77
C ARG A 74 0.09 19.59 6.40
N LEU A 75 -0.50 19.03 7.46
CA LEU A 75 -1.63 19.64 8.18
C LEU A 75 -1.27 20.96 8.88
N LYS A 76 0.02 21.18 9.19
CA LYS A 76 0.52 22.37 9.87
C LYS A 76 0.88 23.53 8.92
N LYS A 77 0.74 23.33 7.61
CA LYS A 77 0.96 24.35 6.58
C LYS A 77 -0.37 24.87 6.06
#